data_AF-A0A534CLU8-F1
#
_entry.id   AF-A0A534CLU8-F1
#
_cell.length_a   1.000
_cell.length_b   1.000
_cell.length_c   1.000
_cell.angle_alpha   90.00
_cell.angle_beta   90.00
_cell.angle_gamma   90.00
#
_symmetry.space_group_name_H-M   'P 1'
#
loop_
_entity.id
_entity.type
_entity.pdbx_description
1 polymer ?
#
loop_
_entity_poly.entity_id
_entity_poly.type
_entity_poly.pdbx_seq_one_letter_code
_entity_poly.pdbx_strand_id
1 'polypeptide(L)'
;MRLPDKQTRAWAALACLLLIAPVSAETSWLRDLTDGALRQGLDAKLPPHLSAVLGLEAHEQSTPVRQIVARLDHQVRTFNVCSSNHQKLVIMTVNEQTQAVTAYLLSPGGKLRKAVSYSAGGAPQELSLVEARSGFSRELQYWSRRSPP
;
A
#
# COMPACT_ATOMS: atom_id res chain seq x y z
N MET A 1 -24.55 -48.32 -48.27
CA MET A 1 -25.60 -47.30 -48.48
C MET A 1 -25.74 -46.52 -47.17
N ARG A 2 -25.38 -45.22 -47.21
CA ARG A 2 -25.58 -44.11 -46.25
C ARG A 2 -25.14 -44.26 -44.76
N LEU A 3 -23.96 -43.66 -44.53
CA LEU A 3 -23.40 -42.92 -43.36
C LEU A 3 -24.39 -42.02 -42.56
N PRO A 4 -24.01 -41.37 -41.43
CA PRO A 4 -22.81 -41.55 -40.58
C PRO A 4 -23.08 -41.60 -39.05
N ASP A 5 -22.06 -42.04 -38.31
CA ASP A 5 -21.84 -41.78 -36.88
C ASP A 5 -21.93 -40.29 -36.54
N LYS A 6 -22.75 -39.96 -35.53
CA LYS A 6 -22.78 -38.65 -34.86
C LYS A 6 -21.87 -38.75 -33.63
N GLN A 7 -20.63 -38.29 -33.73
CA GLN A 7 -20.25 -36.90 -33.45
C GLN A 7 -20.37 -36.53 -31.96
N THR A 8 -19.22 -36.65 -31.29
CA THR A 8 -18.66 -35.71 -30.29
C THR A 8 -19.59 -35.06 -29.28
N ARG A 9 -19.46 -35.47 -28.01
CA ARG A 9 -19.53 -34.56 -26.85
C ARG A 9 -18.45 -34.98 -25.85
N ALA A 10 -17.22 -34.50 -26.08
CA ALA A 10 -16.69 -33.33 -25.39
C ALA A 10 -16.49 -33.60 -23.89
N TRP A 11 -15.32 -34.16 -23.59
CA TRP A 11 -14.66 -34.03 -22.31
C TRP A 11 -14.44 -32.54 -22.05
N ALA A 12 -15.27 -31.93 -21.22
CA ALA A 12 -14.99 -30.63 -20.64
C ALA A 12 -14.95 -30.83 -19.14
N ALA A 13 -13.77 -31.27 -18.68
CA ALA A 13 -13.33 -31.09 -17.33
C ALA A 13 -13.53 -29.61 -16.96
N LEU A 14 -14.59 -29.32 -16.21
CA LEU A 14 -14.70 -28.06 -15.48
C LEU A 14 -13.77 -28.20 -14.27
N ALA A 15 -12.48 -28.15 -14.58
CA ALA A 15 -11.46 -27.75 -13.66
C ALA A 15 -11.86 -26.34 -13.19
N CYS A 16 -12.59 -26.28 -12.09
CA CYS A 16 -12.50 -25.17 -11.15
C CYS A 16 -11.08 -25.14 -10.58
N LEU A 17 -10.11 -24.90 -11.47
CA LEU A 17 -8.85 -24.27 -11.13
C LEU A 17 -9.23 -22.86 -10.70
N LEU A 18 -9.66 -22.76 -9.44
CA LEU A 18 -9.38 -21.62 -8.59
C LEU A 18 -7.90 -21.32 -8.77
N LEU A 19 -7.59 -20.45 -9.74
CA LEU A 19 -6.33 -19.73 -9.83
C LEU A 19 -6.24 -18.83 -8.60
N ILE A 20 -6.02 -19.41 -7.43
CA ILE A 20 -5.44 -18.72 -6.29
C ILE A 20 -3.94 -18.67 -6.60
N ALA A 21 -3.57 -17.85 -7.58
CA ALA A 21 -2.21 -17.34 -7.72
C ALA A 21 -1.93 -16.36 -6.56
N PRO A 22 -0.66 -16.16 -6.17
CA PRO A 22 -0.24 -16.23 -4.78
C PRO A 22 -0.48 -14.92 -4.03
N VAL A 23 -1.43 -14.90 -3.11
CA VAL A 23 -1.49 -13.89 -2.03
C VAL A 23 -0.19 -13.90 -1.19
N SER A 24 0.56 -15.00 -1.20
CA SER A 24 1.74 -15.20 -0.36
C SER A 24 3.00 -14.45 -0.81
N ALA A 25 3.20 -14.23 -2.11
CA ALA A 25 4.41 -13.56 -2.62
C ALA A 25 4.30 -12.03 -2.55
N GLU A 26 3.10 -11.47 -2.75
CA GLU A 26 2.85 -10.04 -2.56
C GLU A 26 2.93 -9.60 -1.09
N THR A 27 2.98 -10.53 -0.13
CA THR A 27 3.01 -10.22 1.30
C THR A 27 4.37 -10.46 1.97
N SER A 28 5.28 -11.26 1.39
CA SER A 28 6.60 -11.49 2.00
C SER A 28 7.45 -10.23 1.98
N TRP A 29 7.59 -9.58 0.82
CA TRP A 29 8.40 -8.37 0.68
C TRP A 29 7.94 -7.23 1.60
N LEU A 30 6.63 -7.12 1.85
CA LEU A 30 6.07 -6.08 2.72
C LEU A 30 6.41 -6.36 4.18
N ARG A 31 6.43 -7.64 4.59
CA ARG A 31 6.92 -8.06 5.90
C ARG A 31 8.40 -7.73 6.05
N ASP A 32 9.21 -8.07 5.06
CA ASP A 32 10.66 -7.83 5.10
C ASP A 32 10.98 -6.33 5.15
N LEU A 33 10.23 -5.51 4.40
CA LEU A 33 10.30 -4.06 4.48
C LEU A 33 9.86 -3.52 5.83
N THR A 34 8.80 -4.09 6.43
CA THR A 34 8.33 -3.74 7.78
C THR A 34 9.39 -4.04 8.83
N ASP A 35 9.98 -5.24 8.79
CA ASP A 35 11.05 -5.65 9.69
C ASP A 35 12.30 -4.79 9.50
N GLY A 36 12.63 -4.47 8.24
CA GLY A 36 13.69 -3.52 7.89
C GLY A 36 13.46 -2.14 8.51
N ALA A 37 12.24 -1.60 8.39
CA ALA A 37 11.87 -0.31 8.97
C ALA A 37 11.96 -0.34 10.50
N LEU A 38 11.47 -1.40 11.15
CA LEU A 38 11.54 -1.53 12.59
C LEU A 38 13.00 -1.57 13.08
N ARG A 39 13.86 -2.38 12.45
CA ARG A 39 15.26 -2.54 12.85
C ARG A 39 16.14 -1.33 12.55
N GLN A 40 16.01 -0.76 11.35
CA GLN A 40 16.97 0.19 10.78
C GLN A 40 16.36 1.53 10.38
N GLY A 41 15.03 1.67 10.42
CA GLY A 41 14.35 2.93 10.10
C GLY A 41 14.70 4.04 11.09
N LEU A 42 14.44 5.27 10.68
CA LEU A 42 14.61 6.45 11.51
C LEU A 42 13.43 6.57 12.48
N ASP A 43 13.68 7.02 13.71
CA ASP A 43 12.61 7.47 14.58
C ASP A 43 12.03 8.77 14.04
N ALA A 44 10.74 8.77 13.76
CA ALA A 44 10.02 9.92 13.24
C ALA A 44 8.63 10.02 13.87
N LYS A 45 7.90 11.07 13.49
CA LYS A 45 6.52 11.29 13.90
C LYS A 45 5.70 11.69 12.69
N LEU A 46 4.55 11.06 12.52
CA LEU A 46 3.54 11.56 11.60
C LEU A 46 2.95 12.87 12.16
N PRO A 47 2.67 13.86 11.30
CA PRO A 47 2.03 15.10 11.74
C PRO A 47 0.68 14.84 12.42
N PRO A 48 0.31 15.58 13.48
CA PRO A 48 -0.90 15.30 14.27
C PRO A 48 -2.17 15.21 13.44
N HIS A 49 -2.32 16.13 12.50
CA HIS A 49 -3.47 16.17 11.61
C HIS A 49 -3.54 14.96 10.67
N LEU A 50 -2.40 14.51 10.13
CA LEU A 50 -2.35 13.31 9.29
C LEU A 50 -2.72 12.06 10.10
N SER A 51 -2.23 11.96 11.33
CA SER A 51 -2.56 10.88 12.26
C SER A 51 -4.05 10.80 12.56
N ALA A 52 -4.69 11.94 12.84
CA ALA A 52 -6.13 12.00 13.08
C ALA A 52 -6.94 11.60 11.84
N VAL A 53 -6.66 12.19 10.67
CA VAL A 53 -7.44 11.93 9.45
C VAL A 53 -7.26 10.48 8.98
N LEU A 54 -6.06 9.89 9.15
CA LEU A 54 -5.84 8.47 8.86
C LEU A 54 -6.47 7.51 9.90
N GLY A 55 -6.98 8.02 11.04
CA GLY A 55 -7.51 7.19 12.12
C GLY A 55 -6.41 6.41 12.87
N LEU A 56 -5.19 6.94 12.88
CA LEU A 56 -4.11 6.40 13.70
C LEU A 56 -4.34 6.74 15.18
N GLU A 57 -4.73 7.99 15.43
CA GLU A 57 -5.11 8.56 16.73
C GLU A 57 -6.55 9.09 16.69
N ALA A 58 -7.20 9.16 17.86
CA ALA A 58 -8.55 9.68 18.00
C ALA A 58 -8.63 11.22 17.90
N HIS A 59 -7.52 11.91 18.18
CA HIS A 59 -7.41 13.36 18.19
C HIS A 59 -6.15 13.79 17.43
N GLU A 60 -5.97 15.10 17.23
CA GLU A 60 -4.76 15.65 16.60
C GLU A 60 -3.54 15.45 17.50
N GLN A 61 -2.98 14.26 17.44
CA GLN A 61 -1.77 13.87 18.13
C GLN A 61 -0.82 13.23 17.13
N SER A 62 0.46 13.55 17.24
CA SER A 62 1.49 12.92 16.42
C SER A 62 1.59 11.44 16.75
N THR A 63 1.62 10.59 15.72
CA THR A 63 1.90 9.15 15.89
C THR A 63 3.40 8.90 15.71
N PRO A 64 4.11 8.34 16.70
CA PRO A 64 5.48 7.87 16.54
C PRO A 64 5.56 6.74 15.52
N VAL A 65 6.55 6.80 14.63
CA VAL A 65 6.77 5.80 13.59
C VAL A 65 8.25 5.47 13.43
N ARG A 66 8.51 4.26 12.93
CA ARG A 66 9.79 3.88 12.34
C ARG A 66 9.70 4.09 10.83
N GLN A 67 10.59 4.91 10.29
CA GLN A 67 10.46 5.44 8.94
C GLN A 67 11.65 5.07 8.05
N ILE A 68 11.37 4.54 6.87
CA ILE A 68 12.31 4.49 5.75
C ILE A 68 11.98 5.62 4.79
N VAL A 69 13.00 6.31 4.29
CA VAL A 69 12.87 7.45 3.37
C VAL A 69 13.57 7.12 2.07
N ALA A 70 12.89 7.40 0.96
CA ALA A 70 13.48 7.39 -0.36
C ALA A 70 13.17 8.71 -1.06
N ARG A 71 14.20 9.37 -1.59
CA ARG A 71 14.10 10.64 -2.30
C ARG A 71 14.62 10.47 -3.71
N LEU A 72 13.85 10.90 -4.69
CA LEU A 72 14.25 10.94 -6.09
C LEU A 72 13.68 12.23 -6.71
N ASP A 73 14.56 13.06 -7.25
CA ASP A 73 14.22 14.39 -7.75
C ASP A 73 13.41 15.20 -6.72
N HIS A 74 12.26 15.75 -7.13
CA HIS A 74 11.34 16.49 -6.27
C HIS A 74 10.34 15.60 -5.53
N GLN A 75 10.55 14.28 -5.49
CA GLN A 75 9.62 13.34 -4.90
C GLN A 75 10.24 12.62 -3.71
N VAL A 76 9.67 12.85 -2.53
CA VAL A 76 10.01 12.14 -1.31
C VAL A 76 8.94 11.09 -1.06
N ARG A 77 9.36 9.86 -0.81
CA ARG A 77 8.51 8.75 -0.38
C ARG A 77 8.97 8.29 0.98
N THR A 78 8.01 7.96 1.82
CA THR A 78 8.26 7.38 3.13
C THR A 78 7.42 6.13 3.30
N PHE A 79 8.04 5.11 3.88
CA PHE A 79 7.37 3.94 4.38
C PHE A 79 7.46 3.98 5.91
N ASN A 80 6.32 4.02 6.58
CA ASN A 80 6.22 4.25 8.01
C ASN A 80 5.52 3.07 8.68
N VAL A 81 6.09 2.60 9.78
CA VAL A 81 5.49 1.59 10.66
C VAL A 81 5.14 2.28 11.98
N CYS A 82 3.87 2.24 12.39
CA CYS A 82 3.46 2.88 13.66
C CYS A 82 4.07 2.14 14.85
N SER A 83 4.80 2.84 15.71
CA SER A 83 5.56 2.21 16.81
C SER A 83 4.66 1.60 17.90
N SER A 84 3.46 2.14 18.10
CA SER A 84 2.48 1.61 19.06
C SER A 84 1.67 0.42 18.51
N ASN A 85 1.61 0.26 17.19
CA ASN A 85 0.90 -0.83 16.53
C ASN A 85 1.51 -1.10 15.16
N HIS A 86 2.39 -2.10 15.09
CA HIS A 86 3.13 -2.45 13.87
C HIS A 86 2.23 -2.97 12.74
N GLN A 87 0.93 -3.19 13.00
CA GLN A 87 -0.03 -3.55 11.95
C GLN A 87 -0.55 -2.34 11.16
N LYS A 88 -0.28 -1.12 11.63
CA LYS A 88 -0.64 0.12 10.95
C LYS A 88 0.58 0.63 10.17
N LEU A 89 0.50 0.50 8.85
CA LEU A 89 1.54 0.93 7.93
C LEU A 89 1.07 2.16 7.16
N VAL A 90 1.95 3.13 6.94
CA VAL A 90 1.64 4.33 6.16
C VAL A 90 2.69 4.56 5.09
N ILE A 91 2.26 4.61 3.85
CA ILE A 91 3.08 5.13 2.75
C ILE A 91 2.70 6.59 2.54
N MET A 92 3.67 7.50 2.53
CA MET A 92 3.42 8.91 2.23
C MET A 92 4.36 9.38 1.12
N THR A 93 3.80 10.05 0.12
CA THR A 93 4.51 10.67 -0.99
C THR A 93 4.32 12.18 -0.91
N VAL A 94 5.43 12.91 -0.99
CA VAL A 94 5.47 14.37 -1.03
C VAL A 94 6.13 14.77 -2.35
N ASN A 95 5.43 15.58 -3.15
CA ASN A 95 6.04 16.33 -4.24
C ASN A 95 6.48 17.67 -3.67
N GLU A 96 7.79 17.90 -3.57
CA GLU A 96 8.35 19.11 -2.97
C GLU A 96 8.18 20.35 -3.85
N GLN A 97 8.00 20.17 -5.17
CA GLN A 97 7.79 21.29 -6.10
C GLN A 97 6.38 21.86 -5.99
N THR A 98 5.36 20.98 -5.90
CA THR A 98 3.95 21.40 -5.78
C THR A 98 3.47 21.42 -4.33
N GLN A 99 4.29 20.95 -3.40
CA GLN A 99 3.95 20.67 -2.00
C GLN A 99 2.72 19.77 -1.83
N ALA A 100 2.43 18.94 -2.84
CA ALA A 100 1.34 17.97 -2.79
C ALA A 100 1.78 16.75 -1.98
N VAL A 101 0.94 16.35 -1.04
CA VAL A 101 1.11 15.18 -0.19
C VAL A 101 -0.03 14.22 -0.45
N THR A 102 0.32 12.94 -0.61
CA THR A 102 -0.64 11.84 -0.58
C THR A 102 -0.16 10.80 0.42
N ALA A 103 -1.06 10.32 1.28
CA ALA A 103 -0.76 9.27 2.23
C ALA A 103 -1.77 8.14 2.16
N TYR A 104 -1.27 6.92 2.31
CA TYR A 104 -2.03 5.68 2.22
C TYR A 104 -1.83 4.88 3.51
N LEU A 105 -2.91 4.62 4.24
CA LEU A 105 -2.93 3.63 5.31
C LEU A 105 -3.23 2.26 4.70
N LEU A 106 -2.39 1.27 5.01
CA LEU A 106 -2.54 -0.10 4.51
C LEU A 106 -2.40 -1.12 5.65
N SER A 107 -2.99 -2.29 5.46
CA SER A 107 -2.79 -3.43 6.37
C SER A 107 -1.46 -4.13 6.08
N PRO A 108 -0.98 -5.01 6.98
CA PRO A 108 0.24 -5.79 6.77
C PRO A 108 0.17 -6.73 5.56
N GLY A 109 -1.05 -7.04 5.10
CA GLY A 109 -1.29 -7.80 3.86
C GLY A 109 -1.29 -6.96 2.59
N GLY A 110 -0.87 -5.69 2.63
CA GLY A 110 -0.80 -4.82 1.45
C GLY A 110 -2.14 -4.20 1.01
N LYS A 111 -3.23 -4.38 1.77
CA LYS A 111 -4.54 -3.86 1.40
C LYS A 111 -4.70 -2.39 1.81
N LEU A 112 -5.08 -1.54 0.86
CA LEU A 112 -5.45 -0.15 1.14
C LEU A 112 -6.65 -0.09 2.10
N ARG A 113 -6.50 0.68 3.18
CA ARG A 113 -7.54 0.93 4.19
C ARG A 113 -8.08 2.34 4.10
N LYS A 114 -7.21 3.32 3.91
CA LYS A 114 -7.58 4.73 3.81
C LYS A 114 -6.55 5.49 2.98
N ALA A 115 -6.98 6.54 2.30
CA ALA A 115 -6.10 7.41 1.53
C ALA A 115 -6.50 8.87 1.73
N VAL A 116 -5.52 9.75 1.83
CA VAL A 116 -5.73 11.19 2.00
C VAL A 116 -4.77 11.94 1.10
N SER A 117 -5.20 13.11 0.63
CA SER A 117 -4.34 14.05 -0.09
C SER A 117 -4.53 15.47 0.40
N TYR A 118 -3.45 16.24 0.42
CA TYR A 118 -3.49 17.67 0.69
C TYR A 118 -2.31 18.37 0.03
N SER A 119 -2.44 19.68 -0.19
CA SER A 119 -1.33 20.57 -0.49
C SER A 119 -0.91 21.32 0.77
N ALA A 120 0.32 21.85 0.79
CA ALA A 120 0.73 22.74 1.88
C ALA A 120 -0.29 23.90 2.05
N GLY A 121 -0.76 24.07 3.30
CA GLY A 121 -1.77 25.07 3.67
C GLY A 121 -3.22 24.69 3.32
N GLY A 122 -3.45 23.57 2.61
CA GLY A 122 -4.78 23.07 2.28
C GLY A 122 -5.35 22.11 3.33
N ALA A 123 -6.67 22.02 3.40
CA ALA A 123 -7.35 21.00 4.20
C ALA A 123 -7.18 19.61 3.53
N PRO A 124 -6.95 18.54 4.31
CA PRO A 124 -6.87 17.20 3.80
C PRO A 124 -8.22 16.72 3.33
N GLN A 125 -8.16 16.09 2.17
CA GLN A 125 -9.29 15.43 1.57
C GLN A 125 -9.05 13.93 1.62
N GLU A 126 -10.02 13.21 2.16
CA GLU A 126 -10.07 11.76 2.02
C GLU A 126 -10.35 11.42 0.55
N LEU A 127 -9.50 10.57 -0.02
CA LEU A 127 -9.70 10.04 -1.36
C LEU A 127 -10.57 8.79 -1.28
N SER A 128 -11.50 8.64 -2.23
CA SER A 128 -12.20 7.36 -2.35
C SER A 128 -11.19 6.24 -2.69
N LEU A 129 -11.51 5.00 -2.30
CA LEU A 129 -10.65 3.86 -2.61
C LEU A 129 -10.43 3.68 -4.11
N VAL A 130 -11.40 4.08 -4.94
CA VAL A 130 -11.30 4.02 -6.40
C VAL A 130 -10.27 5.02 -6.92
N GLU A 131 -10.34 6.28 -6.50
CA GLU A 131 -9.39 7.33 -6.89
C GLU A 131 -7.97 7.01 -6.41
N ALA A 132 -7.84 6.49 -5.19
CA ALA A 132 -6.56 6.19 -4.57
C ALA A 132 -5.85 4.97 -5.20
N ARG A 133 -6.59 4.04 -5.80
CA ARG A 133 -6.09 2.71 -6.21
C ARG A 133 -4.87 2.78 -7.11
N SER A 134 -4.93 3.60 -8.16
CA SER A 134 -3.85 3.71 -9.14
C SER A 134 -2.56 4.26 -8.51
N GLY A 135 -2.67 5.30 -7.67
CA GLY A 135 -1.53 5.85 -6.94
C GLY A 135 -0.95 4.86 -5.93
N PHE A 136 -1.81 4.21 -5.17
CA PHE A 136 -1.41 3.20 -4.19
C PHE A 136 -0.68 2.02 -4.83
N SER A 137 -1.17 1.49 -5.96
CA SER A 137 -0.51 0.41 -6.69
C SER A 137 0.89 0.79 -7.19
N ARG A 138 1.10 2.03 -7.62
CA ARG A 138 2.44 2.51 -8.00
C ARG A 138 3.39 2.53 -6.81
N GLU A 139 2.91 2.96 -5.66
CA GLU A 139 3.73 2.99 -4.45
C GLU A 139 4.06 1.58 -3.93
N LEU A 140 3.12 0.64 -3.95
CA LEU A 140 3.42 -0.77 -3.64
C LEU A 140 4.49 -1.34 -4.57
N GLN A 141 4.39 -1.09 -5.87
CA GLN A 141 5.39 -1.54 -6.83
C GLN A 141 6.75 -0.86 -6.63
N TYR A 142 6.77 0.41 -6.24
CA TYR A 142 8.01 1.14 -5.95
C TYR A 142 8.77 0.51 -4.79
N TRP A 143 8.05 0.21 -3.69
CA TRP A 143 8.62 -0.32 -2.47
C TRP A 143 8.97 -1.81 -2.58
N SER A 144 8.17 -2.62 -3.29
CA SER A 144 8.48 -4.04 -3.48
C SER A 144 9.81 -4.27 -4.18
N ARG A 145 10.13 -3.45 -5.20
CA ARG A 145 11.43 -3.49 -5.90
C ARG A 145 12.63 -3.06 -5.04
N ARG A 146 12.38 -2.49 -3.86
CA ARG A 146 13.40 -1.98 -2.92
C ARG A 146 13.37 -2.68 -1.57
N SER A 147 12.50 -3.66 -1.41
CA SER A 147 12.52 -4.52 -0.23
C SER A 147 13.82 -5.32 -0.20
N PRO A 148 14.45 -5.49 0.97
CA PRO A 148 15.53 -6.45 1.13
C PRO A 148 15.03 -7.86 0.78
N PRO A 149 15.88 -8.75 0.23
CA PRO A 149 15.55 -10.15 0.02
C PRO A 149 15.33 -10.90 1.34
#